data_AF-A0A9W8CQ61-F1
#
_entry.id   AF-A0A9W8CQ61-F1
#
_cell.length_a   1.000
_cell.length_b   1.000
_cell.length_c   1.000
_cell.angle_alpha   90.00
_cell.angle_beta   90.00
_cell.angle_gamma   90.00
#
_symmetry.space_group_name_H-M   'P 1'
#
loop_
_entity.id
_entity.type
_entity.pdbx_description
1 polymer ?
#
loop_
_entity_poly.entity_id
_entity_poly.type
_entity_poly.pdbx_seq_one_letter_code
_entity_poly.pdbx_strand_id
1 'polypeptide(L)'
;KAKDDFIGSDVRAAEQQLAEKSCRTWDPAEYRDYVKTRAAVWPVLSTFYAFYETAHTVSTHSCHKLKAQPVNKEWSKRKQHKMDQYTVHPARDYLLHRKLCLSAYLNQHQADTRLARNLRWKFGWDPVLAMGDWSAPMARYHEPIRGKGMRAMLKREGFEVYLIKEFRTSSLCPACLTGVLKLFC
;
A
#
# COMPACT_ATOMS: atom_id res chain seq x y z
N LYS A 1 -11.54 23.95 12.69
CA LYS A 1 -12.54 24.85 13.29
C LYS A 1 -13.49 24.15 14.26
N ALA A 2 -14.10 23.00 13.96
CA ALA A 2 -14.99 22.33 14.95
C ALA A 2 -14.31 21.30 15.89
N LYS A 3 -13.06 20.90 15.62
CA LYS A 3 -12.26 20.04 16.53
C LYS A 3 -11.51 20.83 17.60
N ASP A 4 -11.31 22.12 17.39
CA ASP A 4 -10.38 22.94 18.17
C ASP A 4 -10.95 23.34 19.55
N ASP A 5 -12.27 23.28 19.70
CA ASP A 5 -12.98 23.73 20.91
C ASP A 5 -13.11 22.63 21.98
N PHE A 6 -12.87 21.36 21.62
CA PHE A 6 -13.11 20.20 22.50
C PHE A 6 -11.84 19.42 22.88
N ILE A 7 -10.67 19.82 22.35
CA ILE A 7 -9.40 19.17 22.64
C ILE A 7 -8.70 19.93 23.77
N GLY A 8 -8.52 19.26 24.91
CA GLY A 8 -7.77 19.81 26.05
C GLY A 8 -6.37 20.27 25.63
N SER A 9 -5.85 21.32 26.28
CA SER A 9 -4.52 21.88 26.02
C SER A 9 -3.43 20.80 25.97
N ASP A 10 -3.55 19.80 26.84
CA ASP A 10 -2.57 18.73 27.01
C ASP A 10 -2.57 17.75 25.83
N VAL A 11 -3.74 17.50 25.24
CA VAL A 11 -3.88 16.67 24.03
C VAL A 11 -3.33 17.41 22.83
N ARG A 12 -3.59 18.72 22.70
CA ARG A 12 -2.98 19.56 21.64
C ARG A 12 -1.47 19.60 21.75
N ALA A 13 -0.94 19.79 22.97
CA ALA A 13 0.50 19.77 23.21
C ALA A 13 1.11 18.41 22.85
N ALA A 14 0.46 17.30 23.23
CA ALA A 14 0.89 15.95 22.88
C ALA A 14 0.87 15.69 21.36
N GLU A 15 -0.17 16.13 20.66
CA GLU A 15 -0.28 16.00 19.19
C GLU A 15 0.75 16.89 18.47
N GLN A 16 0.97 18.10 18.96
CA GLN A 16 1.98 19.01 18.43
C GLN A 16 3.40 18.45 18.59
N GLN A 17 3.73 17.88 19.76
CA GLN A 17 5.00 17.20 19.97
C GLN A 17 5.22 16.04 18.98
N LEU A 18 4.16 15.28 18.65
CA LEU A 18 4.25 14.23 17.63
C LEU A 18 4.37 14.79 16.22
N ALA A 19 3.68 15.89 15.91
CA ALA A 19 3.72 16.55 14.59
C ALA A 19 5.08 17.18 14.29
N GLU A 20 5.74 17.75 15.31
CA GLU A 20 7.09 18.30 15.22
C GLU A 20 8.13 17.21 14.93
N LYS A 21 7.92 15.98 15.41
CA LYS A 21 8.73 14.79 15.09
C LYS A 21 8.34 14.22 13.71
N SER A 22 8.52 15.05 12.69
CA SER A 22 8.26 14.73 11.28
C SER A 22 9.30 13.74 10.73
N CYS A 23 8.94 12.46 10.61
CA CYS A 23 9.76 11.45 9.92
C CYS A 23 9.48 11.50 8.41
N ARG A 24 10.10 12.48 7.71
CA ARG A 24 10.07 12.59 6.24
C ARG A 24 11.07 11.66 5.56
N THR A 25 12.11 11.25 6.28
CA THR A 25 13.19 10.38 5.83
C THR A 25 13.27 9.15 6.73
N TRP A 26 13.55 7.99 6.13
CA TRP A 26 13.70 6.72 6.84
C TRP A 26 15.06 6.67 7.56
N ASP A 27 15.24 7.51 8.58
CA ASP A 27 16.33 7.34 9.54
C ASP A 27 15.86 6.47 10.72
N PRO A 28 16.45 5.27 10.93
CA PRO A 28 16.15 4.42 12.08
C PRO A 28 16.34 5.09 13.45
N ALA A 29 17.25 6.08 13.56
CA ALA A 29 17.48 6.82 14.80
C ALA A 29 16.33 7.79 15.11
N GLU A 30 15.93 8.62 14.14
CA GLU A 30 14.76 9.49 14.24
C GLU A 30 13.48 8.70 14.54
N TYR A 31 13.30 7.54 13.91
CA TYR A 31 12.14 6.70 14.18
C TYR A 31 12.14 6.13 15.60
N ARG A 32 13.31 5.74 16.14
CA ARG A 32 13.42 5.31 17.54
C ARG A 32 13.05 6.42 18.51
N ASP A 33 13.47 7.65 18.23
CA ASP A 33 13.15 8.82 19.04
C ASP A 33 11.66 9.19 18.97
N TYR A 34 11.06 9.14 17.78
CA TYR A 34 9.62 9.26 17.59
C TYR A 34 8.85 8.21 18.43
N VAL A 35 9.28 6.95 18.42
CA VAL A 35 8.62 5.88 19.20
C VAL A 35 8.72 6.14 20.70
N LYS A 36 9.87 6.61 21.20
CA LYS A 36 10.04 6.99 22.61
C LYS A 36 9.12 8.16 22.99
N THR A 37 9.11 9.20 22.16
CA THR A 37 8.25 10.38 22.33
C THR A 37 6.78 10.00 22.34
N ARG A 38 6.37 9.13 21.40
CA ARG A 38 5.02 8.59 21.32
C ARG A 38 4.62 7.78 22.55
N ALA A 39 5.53 6.98 23.10
CA ALA A 39 5.26 6.24 24.34
C ALA A 39 5.07 7.19 25.54
N ALA A 40 5.80 8.30 25.59
CA ALA A 40 5.68 9.29 26.66
C ALA A 40 4.35 10.05 26.62
N VAL A 41 3.87 10.43 25.43
CA VAL A 41 2.57 11.13 25.26
C VAL A 41 1.37 10.16 25.23
N TRP A 42 1.62 8.86 25.13
CA TRP A 42 0.57 7.84 24.99
C TRP A 42 -0.50 7.91 26.10
N PRO A 43 -0.19 8.05 27.40
CA PRO A 43 -1.23 8.06 28.45
C PRO A 43 -2.24 9.20 28.29
N VAL A 44 -1.77 10.38 27.85
CA VAL A 44 -2.61 11.57 27.61
C VAL A 44 -3.52 11.32 26.42
N LEU A 45 -2.95 10.87 25.30
CA LEU A 45 -3.69 10.58 24.08
C LEU A 45 -4.65 9.40 24.26
N SER A 46 -4.22 8.33 24.94
CA SER A 46 -5.03 7.12 25.16
C SER A 46 -6.26 7.43 25.97
N THR A 47 -6.14 8.28 27.00
CA THR A 47 -7.27 8.70 27.81
C THR A 47 -8.27 9.46 26.95
N PHE A 48 -7.81 10.45 26.19
CA PHE A 48 -8.65 11.21 25.27
C PHE A 48 -9.33 10.29 24.23
N TYR A 49 -8.56 9.50 23.47
CA TYR A 49 -9.12 8.65 22.42
C TYR A 49 -10.04 7.56 22.98
N ALA A 50 -9.79 7.00 24.17
CA ALA A 50 -10.69 6.03 24.80
C ALA A 50 -12.07 6.63 25.14
N PHE A 51 -12.14 7.93 25.46
CA PHE A 51 -13.42 8.62 25.72
C PHE A 51 -14.13 9.10 24.44
N TYR A 52 -13.40 9.36 23.35
CA TYR A 52 -13.93 9.89 22.08
C TYR A 52 -14.00 8.86 20.94
N GLU A 53 -13.72 7.58 21.20
CA GLU A 53 -13.84 6.51 20.21
C GLU A 53 -15.31 6.32 19.80
N THR A 54 -15.65 6.80 18.60
CA THR A 54 -16.93 6.45 17.95
C THR A 54 -16.99 4.95 17.68
N ALA A 55 -18.17 4.32 17.80
CA ALA A 55 -18.38 2.88 17.59
C ALA A 55 -17.75 2.30 16.28
N HIS A 56 -17.52 3.15 15.27
CA HIS A 56 -16.87 2.80 14.01
C HIS A 56 -15.36 2.46 14.12
N THR A 57 -14.61 3.06 15.05
CA THR A 57 -13.17 2.80 15.21
C THR A 57 -12.89 1.53 16.01
N VAL A 58 -13.76 1.16 16.95
CA VAL A 58 -13.62 -0.10 17.71
C VAL A 58 -13.78 -1.33 16.80
N SER A 59 -14.63 -1.24 15.76
CA SER A 59 -14.83 -2.28 14.74
C SER A 59 -13.55 -2.60 13.93
N THR A 60 -12.77 -1.60 13.55
CA THR A 60 -11.54 -1.80 12.76
C THR A 60 -10.39 -2.38 13.60
N HIS A 61 -10.39 -2.16 14.91
CA HIS A 61 -9.41 -2.73 15.83
C HIS A 61 -9.75 -4.17 16.28
N SER A 62 -11.01 -4.60 16.18
CA SER A 62 -11.48 -5.92 16.61
C SER A 62 -11.28 -7.06 15.58
N CYS A 63 -10.71 -6.80 14.39
CA CYS A 63 -10.68 -7.78 13.29
C CYS A 63 -9.75 -9.01 13.50
N HIS A 64 -8.99 -9.11 14.59
CA HIS A 64 -8.16 -10.29 14.87
C HIS A 64 -8.50 -10.99 16.19
N LYS A 65 -9.67 -11.63 16.23
CA LYS A 65 -9.90 -12.83 17.04
C LYS A 65 -10.52 -13.94 16.16
N LEU A 66 -9.83 -14.31 15.08
CA LEU A 66 -10.14 -15.55 14.38
C LEU A 66 -9.35 -16.67 15.05
N LYS A 67 -10.09 -17.63 15.61
CA LYS A 67 -9.60 -18.78 16.36
C LYS A 67 -8.58 -19.56 15.53
N ALA A 68 -7.36 -19.71 16.05
CA ALA A 68 -6.35 -20.58 15.46
C ALA A 68 -6.83 -22.04 15.51
N GLN A 69 -6.90 -22.71 14.36
CA GLN A 69 -7.08 -24.16 14.27
C GLN A 69 -5.75 -24.86 14.65
N PRO A 70 -5.79 -26.09 15.19
CA PRO A 70 -4.60 -26.73 15.75
C PRO A 70 -3.65 -27.19 14.64
N VAL A 71 -2.56 -26.45 14.43
CA VAL A 71 -1.45 -26.87 13.57
C VAL A 71 -0.48 -27.74 14.39
N ASN A 72 -0.11 -28.88 13.80
CA ASN A 72 0.74 -29.96 14.31
C ASN A 72 1.87 -29.51 15.27
N LYS A 73 1.88 -30.12 16.48
CA LYS A 73 2.73 -29.79 17.65
C LYS A 73 4.24 -29.91 17.41
N GLU A 74 4.66 -30.60 16.36
CA GLU A 74 6.07 -30.89 16.09
C GLU A 74 6.80 -29.74 15.36
N TRP A 75 6.08 -28.93 14.57
CA TRP A 75 6.61 -27.72 13.92
C TRP A 75 6.78 -26.54 14.87
N SER A 76 6.05 -26.55 15.99
CA SER A 76 6.07 -25.47 16.99
C SER A 76 7.36 -25.44 17.80
N LYS A 77 7.93 -26.61 18.14
CA LYS A 77 9.15 -26.69 18.97
C LYS A 77 10.40 -26.17 18.24
N ARG A 78 10.45 -26.34 16.92
CA ARG A 78 11.61 -25.93 16.10
C ARG A 78 11.66 -24.43 15.81
N LYS A 79 10.51 -23.73 15.84
CA LYS A 79 10.44 -22.26 15.77
C LYS A 79 10.75 -21.59 17.12
N GLN A 80 10.31 -22.19 18.23
CA GLN A 80 10.51 -21.63 19.57
C GLN A 80 12.00 -21.42 19.89
N HIS A 81 12.82 -22.45 19.67
CA HIS A 81 14.25 -22.42 20.00
C HIS A 81 15.09 -21.43 19.15
N LYS A 82 14.57 -20.96 18.01
CA LYS A 82 15.23 -19.95 17.15
C LYS A 82 14.68 -18.54 17.38
N MET A 83 13.52 -18.41 18.04
CA MET A 83 12.92 -17.13 18.44
C MET A 83 13.38 -16.66 19.83
N ASP A 84 13.94 -17.53 20.66
CA ASP A 84 14.39 -17.17 22.02
C ASP A 84 15.69 -16.36 22.05
N GLN A 85 16.35 -16.14 20.91
CA GLN A 85 17.63 -15.41 20.83
C GLN A 85 17.53 -13.98 20.30
N TYR A 86 16.34 -13.52 19.92
CA TYR A 86 16.12 -12.16 19.38
C TYR A 86 14.84 -11.57 19.98
N THR A 87 14.92 -11.16 21.24
CA THR A 87 13.81 -10.49 21.96
C THR A 87 13.63 -9.06 21.45
N VAL A 88 13.21 -8.91 20.19
CA VAL A 88 12.74 -7.63 19.64
C VAL A 88 11.26 -7.52 20.02
N HIS A 89 10.93 -6.47 20.76
CA HIS A 89 9.57 -6.26 21.26
C HIS A 89 8.54 -6.33 20.12
N PRO A 90 7.60 -7.30 20.13
CA PRO A 90 6.69 -7.56 19.01
C PRO A 90 5.78 -6.37 18.65
N ALA A 91 5.60 -5.42 19.58
CA ALA A 91 4.87 -4.19 19.35
C ALA A 91 5.60 -3.21 18.41
N ARG A 92 6.94 -3.15 18.42
CA ARG A 92 7.72 -2.22 17.58
C ARG A 92 7.72 -2.66 16.11
N ASP A 93 7.92 -3.94 15.85
CA ASP A 93 7.96 -4.48 14.48
C ASP A 93 6.60 -4.38 13.81
N TYR A 94 5.52 -4.57 14.57
CA TYR A 94 4.15 -4.41 14.09
C TYR A 94 3.80 -2.97 13.69
N LEU A 95 4.24 -1.99 14.48
CA LEU A 95 4.03 -0.57 14.17
C LEU A 95 4.85 -0.11 12.96
N LEU A 96 6.09 -0.60 12.82
CA LEU A 96 6.92 -0.32 11.67
C LEU A 96 6.34 -0.93 10.39
N HIS A 97 5.93 -2.20 10.43
CA HIS A 97 5.27 -2.88 9.32
C HIS A 97 4.03 -2.12 8.85
N ARG A 98 3.15 -1.74 9.78
CA ARG A 98 1.95 -0.94 9.46
C ARG A 98 2.30 0.40 8.80
N LYS A 99 3.30 1.12 9.31
CA LYS A 99 3.75 2.40 8.72
C LYS A 99 4.27 2.20 7.29
N LEU A 100 5.07 1.16 7.06
CA LEU A 100 5.59 0.84 5.73
C LEU A 100 4.48 0.46 4.75
N CYS A 101 3.52 -0.38 5.17
CA CYS A 101 2.36 -0.73 4.34
C CYS A 101 1.50 0.48 4.00
N LEU A 102 1.22 1.36 4.98
CA LEU A 102 0.46 2.58 4.75
C LEU A 102 1.19 3.51 3.78
N SER A 103 2.51 3.69 3.96
CA SER A 103 3.34 4.48 3.06
C SER A 103 3.31 3.92 1.64
N ALA A 104 3.47 2.61 1.47
CA ALA A 104 3.40 1.95 0.17
C ALA A 104 2.03 2.17 -0.51
N TYR A 105 0.93 2.03 0.24
CA TYR A 105 -0.42 2.28 -0.26
C TYR A 105 -0.61 3.74 -0.72
N LEU A 106 -0.21 4.70 0.10
CA LEU A 106 -0.31 6.13 -0.22
C LEU A 106 0.54 6.49 -1.45
N ASN A 107 1.76 5.97 -1.53
CA ASN A 107 2.65 6.19 -2.67
C ASN A 107 2.09 5.59 -3.96
N GLN A 108 1.49 4.39 -3.88
CA GLN A 108 0.82 3.78 -5.03
C GLN A 108 -0.34 4.67 -5.51
N HIS A 109 -1.19 5.14 -4.60
CA HIS A 109 -2.29 6.03 -4.96
C HIS A 109 -1.79 7.34 -5.61
N GLN A 110 -0.73 7.95 -5.07
CA GLN A 110 -0.14 9.15 -5.64
C GLN A 110 0.47 8.90 -7.04
N ALA A 111 1.11 7.76 -7.24
CA ALA A 111 1.67 7.36 -8.52
C ALA A 111 0.56 7.13 -9.57
N ASP A 112 -0.51 6.44 -9.18
CA ASP A 112 -1.69 6.18 -10.00
C ASP A 112 -2.35 7.49 -10.46
N THR A 113 -2.65 8.41 -9.52
CA THR A 113 -3.21 9.72 -9.85
C THR A 113 -2.27 10.56 -10.72
N ARG A 114 -0.95 10.48 -10.50
CA ARG A 114 0.04 11.17 -11.34
C ARG A 114 0.04 10.61 -12.76
N LEU A 115 -0.05 9.29 -12.92
CA LEU A 115 -0.14 8.64 -14.23
C LEU A 115 -1.42 9.08 -14.96
N ALA A 116 -2.58 9.04 -14.30
CA ALA A 116 -3.85 9.50 -14.85
C ALA A 116 -3.77 10.95 -15.35
N ARG A 117 -3.24 11.85 -14.52
CA ARG A 117 -3.05 13.26 -14.90
C ARG A 117 -2.14 13.40 -16.12
N ASN A 118 -1.03 12.66 -16.16
CA ASN A 118 -0.08 12.71 -17.28
C ASN A 118 -0.70 12.17 -18.58
N LEU A 119 -1.56 11.15 -18.50
CA LEU A 119 -2.30 10.64 -19.66
C LEU A 119 -3.26 11.70 -20.20
N ARG A 120 -4.05 12.34 -19.33
CA ARG A 120 -4.95 13.42 -19.76
C ARG A 120 -4.20 14.61 -20.35
N TRP A 121 -3.05 14.95 -19.76
CA TRP A 121 -2.20 16.02 -20.28
C TRP A 121 -1.69 15.72 -21.70
N LYS A 122 -1.31 14.47 -21.97
CA LYS A 122 -0.75 14.08 -23.27
C LYS A 122 -1.79 13.83 -24.35
N PHE A 123 -2.92 13.21 -23.99
CA PHE A 123 -3.89 12.69 -24.95
C PHE A 123 -5.23 13.44 -24.94
N GLY A 124 -5.37 14.48 -24.09
CA GLY A 124 -6.60 15.24 -23.94
C GLY A 124 -7.46 14.77 -22.78
N TRP A 125 -8.62 15.40 -22.60
CA TRP A 125 -9.46 15.20 -21.41
C TRP A 125 -10.01 13.78 -21.26
N ASP A 126 -10.42 13.16 -22.38
CA ASP A 126 -11.09 11.85 -22.40
C ASP A 126 -10.42 10.89 -23.40
N PRO A 127 -9.24 10.34 -23.07
CA PRO A 127 -8.54 9.43 -23.94
C PRO A 127 -9.04 8.00 -23.76
N VAL A 128 -9.31 7.32 -24.88
CA VAL A 128 -9.60 5.89 -24.92
C VAL A 128 -8.29 5.10 -24.95
N LEU A 129 -8.11 4.20 -23.99
CA LEU A 129 -6.88 3.41 -23.83
C LEU A 129 -7.09 1.98 -24.34
N ALA A 130 -6.44 1.64 -25.45
CA ALA A 130 -6.38 0.27 -25.95
C ALA A 130 -5.08 -0.41 -25.49
N MET A 131 -5.20 -1.58 -24.86
CA MET A 131 -4.06 -2.39 -24.40
C MET A 131 -4.10 -3.78 -25.01
N GLY A 132 -2.93 -4.35 -25.34
CA GLY A 132 -2.83 -5.74 -25.74
C GLY A 132 -3.20 -6.71 -24.62
N ASP A 133 -3.84 -7.82 -24.97
CA ASP A 133 -4.17 -8.94 -24.08
C ASP A 133 -2.99 -9.87 -23.80
N TRP A 134 -1.77 -9.50 -24.24
CA TRP A 134 -0.60 -10.37 -24.13
C TRP A 134 -0.41 -10.90 -22.72
N SER A 135 -0.57 -12.22 -22.61
CA SER A 135 -0.25 -12.98 -21.42
C SER A 135 0.94 -13.87 -21.74
N ALA A 136 2.12 -13.55 -21.22
CA ALA A 136 3.16 -14.56 -21.10
C ALA A 136 2.65 -15.71 -20.21
N PRO A 137 2.99 -16.97 -20.51
CA PRO A 137 2.92 -18.00 -19.49
C PRO A 137 3.77 -17.54 -18.30
N MET A 138 3.17 -17.59 -17.10
CA MET A 138 3.85 -17.19 -15.86
C MET A 138 5.09 -18.08 -15.67
N ALA A 139 6.25 -17.59 -16.11
CA ALA A 139 7.50 -18.29 -15.91
C ALA A 139 7.81 -18.31 -14.39
N ARG A 140 8.28 -19.45 -13.88
CA ARG A 140 8.65 -19.56 -12.46
C ARG A 140 9.71 -18.49 -12.16
N TYR A 141 9.56 -17.81 -11.02
CA TYR A 141 10.43 -16.70 -10.57
C TYR A 141 10.30 -15.38 -11.35
N HIS A 142 9.33 -15.25 -12.26
CA HIS A 142 9.00 -13.97 -12.86
C HIS A 142 7.90 -13.24 -12.07
N GLU A 143 8.00 -11.91 -12.08
CA GLU A 143 7.03 -11.05 -11.44
C GLU A 143 5.63 -11.24 -12.08
N PRO A 144 4.54 -11.25 -11.30
CA PRO A 144 3.20 -11.41 -11.85
C PRO A 144 2.89 -10.33 -12.89
N ILE A 145 2.25 -10.73 -14.00
CA ILE A 145 1.90 -9.83 -15.09
C ILE A 145 1.01 -8.69 -14.56
N ARG A 146 1.58 -7.48 -14.52
CA ARG A 146 1.02 -6.28 -13.85
C ARG A 146 -0.23 -5.68 -14.53
N GLY A 147 -0.72 -6.29 -15.61
CA GLY A 147 -1.80 -5.73 -16.43
C GLY A 147 -3.15 -5.61 -15.73
N LYS A 148 -3.53 -6.53 -14.84
CA LYS A 148 -4.84 -6.49 -14.18
C LYS A 148 -5.00 -5.29 -13.24
N GLY A 149 -3.99 -5.02 -12.41
CA GLY A 149 -4.00 -3.92 -11.46
C GLY A 149 -4.04 -2.55 -12.15
N MET A 150 -3.21 -2.38 -13.18
CA MET A 150 -3.18 -1.16 -13.99
C MET A 150 -4.52 -0.90 -14.69
N ARG A 151 -5.14 -1.93 -15.29
CA ARG A 151 -6.49 -1.79 -15.90
C ARG A 151 -7.55 -1.38 -14.88
N ALA A 152 -7.56 -2.01 -13.71
CA ALA A 152 -8.50 -1.68 -12.64
C ALA A 152 -8.28 -0.26 -12.10
N MET A 153 -7.03 0.21 -12.07
CA MET A 153 -6.70 1.59 -11.72
C MET A 153 -7.21 2.59 -12.76
N LEU A 154 -6.91 2.36 -14.04
CA LEU A 154 -7.32 3.27 -15.12
C LEU A 154 -8.85 3.40 -15.20
N LYS A 155 -9.58 2.30 -15.03
CA LYS A 155 -11.05 2.33 -14.95
C LYS A 155 -11.56 3.14 -13.74
N ARG A 156 -10.89 3.05 -12.58
CA ARG A 156 -11.24 3.86 -11.39
C ARG A 156 -11.00 5.35 -11.60
N GLU A 157 -9.97 5.70 -12.36
CA GLU A 157 -9.67 7.07 -12.78
C GLU A 157 -10.57 7.55 -13.95
N GLY A 158 -11.59 6.76 -14.34
CA GLY A 158 -12.59 7.15 -15.32
C GLY A 158 -12.18 6.99 -16.78
N PHE A 159 -11.05 6.33 -17.08
CA PHE A 159 -10.67 6.07 -18.46
C PHE A 159 -11.47 4.92 -19.07
N GLU A 160 -11.81 5.08 -20.34
CA GLU A 160 -12.31 3.98 -21.15
C GLU A 160 -11.13 3.07 -21.56
N VAL A 161 -11.21 1.80 -21.18
CA VAL A 161 -10.10 0.84 -21.33
C VAL A 161 -10.55 -0.40 -22.07
N TYR A 162 -9.97 -0.62 -23.25
CA TYR A 162 -10.18 -1.78 -24.10
C TYR A 162 -8.99 -2.73 -24.06
N LEU A 163 -9.29 -4.03 -24.17
CA LEU A 163 -8.29 -5.07 -24.33
C LEU A 163 -8.38 -5.61 -25.76
N ILE A 164 -7.32 -5.44 -26.54
CA ILE A 164 -7.22 -5.92 -27.91
C ILE A 164 -6.49 -7.25 -27.91
N LYS A 165 -7.02 -8.21 -28.67
CA LYS A 165 -6.35 -9.48 -28.90
C LYS A 165 -5.08 -9.24 -29.73
N GLU A 166 -3.92 -9.41 -29.11
CA GLU A 166 -2.61 -9.13 -29.72
C GLU A 166 -2.08 -10.31 -30.55
N PHE A 167 -2.87 -11.38 -30.69
CA PHE A 167 -2.44 -12.56 -31.44
C PHE A 167 -2.09 -12.21 -32.89
N ARG A 168 -0.78 -12.33 -33.22
CA ARG A 168 -0.18 -12.06 -34.54
C ARG A 168 -0.25 -10.60 -35.01
N THR A 169 -0.52 -9.63 -34.14
CA THR A 169 -0.49 -8.20 -34.52
C THR A 169 0.90 -7.76 -34.98
N SER A 170 1.96 -8.33 -34.40
CA SER A 170 3.36 -8.10 -34.80
C SER A 170 3.82 -8.96 -35.98
N SER A 171 2.94 -9.78 -36.56
CA SER A 171 3.26 -10.66 -37.71
C SER A 171 2.76 -10.11 -39.05
N LEU A 172 1.93 -9.07 -39.01
CA LEU A 172 1.35 -8.41 -40.18
C LEU A 172 1.89 -6.99 -40.32
N CYS A 173 2.27 -6.60 -41.54
CA CYS A 173 2.67 -5.22 -41.78
C CYS A 173 1.43 -4.29 -41.79
N PRO A 174 1.43 -3.19 -41.03
CA PRO A 174 0.25 -2.33 -40.88
C PRO A 174 -0.14 -1.59 -42.17
N ALA A 175 0.80 -1.43 -43.11
CA ALA A 175 0.53 -0.79 -44.39
C ALA A 175 -0.07 -1.74 -45.44
N CYS A 176 0.31 -3.02 -45.41
CA CYS A 176 0.03 -3.97 -46.48
C CYS A 176 -1.00 -5.03 -46.10
N LEU A 177 -1.22 -5.27 -44.80
CA LEU A 177 -2.21 -6.22 -44.22
C LEU A 177 -2.09 -7.69 -44.71
N THR A 178 -1.13 -7.98 -45.58
CA THR A 178 -0.99 -9.25 -46.32
C THR A 178 0.44 -9.80 -46.28
N GLY A 179 1.43 -8.98 -45.89
CA GLY A 179 2.83 -9.36 -45.87
C GLY A 179 3.26 -10.04 -44.57
N VAL A 180 3.97 -11.17 -44.69
CA VAL A 180 4.75 -11.77 -43.60
C VAL A 180 5.91 -10.83 -43.28
N LEU A 181 5.98 -10.33 -42.04
CA LEU A 181 7.10 -9.53 -41.58
C LEU A 181 8.38 -10.39 -41.56
N LYS A 182 9.41 -9.98 -42.32
CA LYS A 182 10.72 -10.61 -42.25
C LYS A 182 11.34 -10.29 -40.88
N LEU A 183 11.84 -11.32 -40.19
CA LEU A 183 12.65 -11.13 -38.99
C LEU A 183 13.89 -10.33 -39.39
N PHE A 184 14.12 -9.20 -38.70
CA PHE A 184 15.42 -8.54 -38.75
C PHE A 184 16.42 -9.46 -38.04
N CYS A 185 17.28 -10.11 -38.83
CA CYS A 185 18.45 -10.84 -38.34
C CYS A 185 19.55 -9.85 -37.93
#